data_AF-A0A359N1U2-F1
#
_entry.id   AF-A0A359N1U2-F1
#
_cell.length_a   1.000
_cell.length_b   1.000
_cell.length_c   1.000
_cell.angle_alpha   90.00
_cell.angle_beta   90.00
_cell.angle_gamma   90.00
#
_symmetry.space_group_name_H-M   'P 1'
#
loop_
_entity.id
_entity.type
_entity.pdbx_description
1 polymer ?
#
loop_
_entity_poly.entity_id
_entity_poly.type
_entity_poly.pdbx_seq_one_letter_code
_entity_poly.pdbx_strand_id
1 'polypeptide(L)'
;MSDYGHHPTEIKLTLESIKQKYHDKKIFVIFQPHQYSRTIELLDGFKTSFDSADSLIIPDIYFSRDKKEDVEFMTTTRFVSELKQNYSNTINGNGLENTLELIKEYDQKNPNSSVIVLL
;
A
#
# COMPACT_ATOMS: atom_id res chain seq x y z
N MET A 1 -6.14 15.96 -11.66
CA MET A 1 -5.02 15.39 -12.44
C MET A 1 -3.87 15.15 -11.49
N SER A 2 -3.79 13.95 -10.89
CA SER A 2 -2.61 13.32 -10.29
C SER A 2 -3.05 11.97 -9.73
N ASP A 3 -3.31 11.02 -10.63
CA ASP A 3 -3.73 9.64 -10.29
C ASP A 3 -2.71 8.59 -10.73
N TYR A 4 -1.56 9.03 -11.25
CA TYR A 4 -0.57 8.21 -11.97
C TYR A 4 0.12 7.14 -11.11
N GLY A 5 -0.15 7.08 -9.80
CA GLY A 5 0.44 6.12 -8.86
C GLY A 5 -0.56 5.25 -8.10
N HIS A 6 -1.88 5.46 -8.27
CA HIS A 6 -2.88 4.83 -7.41
C HIS A 6 -3.81 3.85 -8.12
N HIS A 7 -3.69 3.70 -9.46
CA HIS A 7 -4.45 2.67 -10.14
C HIS A 7 -3.78 1.29 -9.96
N PRO A 8 -4.52 0.20 -9.68
CA PRO A 8 -3.96 -1.14 -9.49
C PRO A 8 -3.00 -1.59 -10.60
N THR A 9 -3.34 -1.31 -11.85
CA THR A 9 -2.49 -1.63 -13.01
C THR A 9 -1.14 -0.92 -12.97
N GLU A 10 -1.11 0.37 -12.60
CA GLU A 10 0.12 1.17 -12.54
C GLU A 10 1.01 0.71 -11.39
N ILE A 11 0.41 0.41 -10.24
CA ILE A 11 1.08 -0.19 -9.07
C ILE A 11 1.75 -1.50 -9.48
N LYS A 12 1.01 -2.41 -10.11
CA LYS A 12 1.52 -3.71 -10.54
C LYS A 12 2.74 -3.57 -11.45
N LEU A 13 2.60 -2.81 -12.54
CA LEU A 13 3.68 -2.60 -13.51
C LEU A 13 4.91 -1.93 -12.88
N THR A 14 4.69 -0.99 -11.96
CA THR A 14 5.77 -0.33 -11.23
C THR A 14 6.52 -1.32 -10.35
N LEU A 15 5.83 -2.12 -9.54
CA LEU A 15 6.46 -3.09 -8.64
C LEU A 15 7.15 -4.22 -9.39
N GLU A 16 6.57 -4.70 -10.49
CA GLU A 16 7.23 -5.67 -11.38
C GLU A 16 8.55 -5.11 -11.94
N SER A 17 8.55 -3.86 -12.40
CA SER A 17 9.75 -3.19 -12.91
C SER A 17 10.83 -3.03 -11.83
N ILE A 18 10.43 -2.65 -10.61
CA ILE A 18 11.34 -2.53 -9.46
C ILE A 18 11.91 -3.91 -9.11
N LYS A 19 11.11 -4.97 -9.09
CA LYS A 19 11.58 -6.34 -8.79
C LYS A 19 12.57 -6.86 -9.82
N GLN A 20 12.36 -6.56 -11.10
CA GLN A 20 13.31 -6.91 -12.14
C GLN A 20 14.66 -6.20 -11.96
N LYS A 21 14.64 -4.92 -11.57
CA LYS A 21 15.85 -4.13 -11.34
C LYS A 21 16.60 -4.51 -10.05
N TYR A 22 15.87 -4.85 -9.00
CA TYR A 22 16.41 -5.14 -7.66
C TYR A 22 16.04 -6.56 -7.21
N HIS A 23 16.37 -7.55 -8.03
CA HIS A 23 15.97 -8.95 -7.85
C HIS A 23 16.44 -9.59 -6.51
N ASP A 24 17.55 -9.10 -5.95
CA ASP A 24 18.17 -9.57 -4.71
C ASP A 24 17.68 -8.79 -3.47
N LYS A 25 16.88 -7.73 -3.66
CA LYS A 25 16.37 -6.90 -2.58
C LYS A 25 14.93 -7.26 -2.22
N LYS A 26 14.61 -6.98 -0.96
CA LYS A 26 13.24 -6.99 -0.45
C LYS A 26 12.53 -5.70 -0.86
N ILE A 27 11.29 -5.79 -1.35
CA ILE A 27 10.50 -4.63 -1.74
C ILE A 27 9.52 -4.30 -0.62
N PHE A 28 9.70 -3.13 -0.02
CA PHE A 28 8.84 -2.63 1.04
C PHE A 28 7.98 -1.51 0.49
N VAL A 29 6.68 -1.76 0.38
CA VAL A 29 5.74 -0.81 -0.24
C VAL A 29 4.96 -0.08 0.85
N ILE A 30 4.86 1.24 0.71
CA ILE A 30 3.93 2.06 1.46
C ILE A 30 2.95 2.62 0.44
N PHE A 31 1.69 2.23 0.56
CA PHE A 31 0.63 2.66 -0.35
C PHE A 31 -0.41 3.44 0.43
N GLN A 32 -0.57 4.72 0.13
CA GLN A 32 -1.65 5.54 0.69
C GLN A 32 -2.83 5.58 -0.29
N PRO A 33 -3.98 4.95 0.01
CA PRO A 33 -5.13 5.01 -0.87
C PRO A 33 -5.72 6.42 -0.87
N HIS A 34 -6.01 6.95 -2.06
CA HIS A 34 -6.73 8.20 -2.23
C HIS A 34 -8.22 7.91 -2.44
N GLN A 35 -9.04 8.34 -1.48
CA GLN A 35 -10.50 8.20 -1.47
C GLN A 35 -11.02 6.81 -1.07
N TYR A 36 -12.06 6.80 -0.27
CA TYR A 36 -12.74 5.60 0.22
C TYR A 36 -13.56 4.94 -0.88
N SER A 37 -14.34 5.75 -1.60
CA SER A 37 -15.14 5.32 -2.75
C SER A 37 -14.30 4.59 -3.81
N ARG A 38 -13.13 5.15 -4.15
CA ARG A 38 -12.19 4.53 -5.09
C ARG A 38 -11.57 3.24 -4.54
N THR A 39 -11.23 3.21 -3.26
CA THR A 39 -10.71 2.00 -2.59
C THR A 39 -11.72 0.85 -2.66
N ILE A 40 -13.02 1.15 -2.55
CA ILE A 40 -14.11 0.19 -2.73
C ILE A 40 -14.18 -0.27 -4.18
N GLU A 41 -14.25 0.67 -5.13
CA GLU A 41 -14.41 0.38 -6.55
C GLU A 41 -13.27 -0.50 -7.11
N LEU A 42 -12.04 -0.26 -6.65
CA LEU A 42 -10.84 -0.91 -7.16
C LEU A 42 -10.31 -2.03 -6.25
N LEU A 43 -11.07 -2.46 -5.24
CA LEU A 43 -10.64 -3.41 -4.22
C LEU A 43 -10.05 -4.70 -4.82
N ASP A 44 -10.76 -5.31 -5.78
CA ASP A 44 -10.31 -6.55 -6.43
C ASP A 44 -9.04 -6.35 -7.25
N GLY A 45 -8.86 -5.15 -7.82
CA GLY A 45 -7.61 -4.75 -8.45
C GLY A 45 -6.46 -4.70 -7.45
N PHE A 46 -6.65 -4.01 -6.31
CA PHE A 46 -5.63 -3.92 -5.26
C PHE A 46 -5.23 -5.29 -4.70
N LYS A 47 -6.17 -6.22 -4.60
CA LYS A 47 -5.93 -7.61 -4.21
C LYS A 47 -4.95 -8.37 -5.12
N THR A 48 -4.59 -7.82 -6.29
CA THR A 48 -3.64 -8.43 -7.24
C THR A 48 -2.53 -7.49 -7.72
N SER A 49 -2.45 -6.27 -7.17
CA SER A 49 -1.47 -5.26 -7.61
C SER A 49 -0.12 -5.31 -6.88
N PHE A 50 -0.04 -5.97 -5.72
CA PHE A 50 1.14 -5.95 -4.85
C PHE A 50 1.93 -7.27 -4.85
N ASP A 51 1.72 -8.15 -5.83
CA ASP A 51 2.36 -9.48 -5.90
C ASP A 51 3.89 -9.44 -5.83
N SER A 52 4.51 -8.34 -6.29
CA SER A 52 5.97 -8.15 -6.25
C SER A 52 6.48 -7.54 -4.94
N ALA A 53 5.60 -7.18 -4.00
CA ALA A 53 5.98 -6.63 -2.69
C ALA A 53 6.27 -7.75 -1.68
N ASP A 54 7.30 -7.57 -0.86
CA ASP A 54 7.61 -8.47 0.25
C ASP A 54 6.85 -8.09 1.54
N SER A 55 6.59 -6.79 1.73
CA SER A 55 5.71 -6.26 2.76
C SER A 55 4.99 -5.00 2.28
N LEU A 56 3.84 -4.73 2.88
CA LEU A 56 2.97 -3.60 2.54
C LEU A 56 2.55 -2.85 3.80
N ILE A 57 2.77 -1.54 3.86
CA ILE A 57 2.15 -0.67 4.86
C ILE A 57 1.05 0.15 4.20
N ILE A 58 -0.11 0.16 4.84
CA ILE A 58 -1.25 1.00 4.44
C ILE A 58 -1.47 2.05 5.54
N PRO A 59 -1.12 3.33 5.31
CA PRO A 59 -1.52 4.44 6.17
C PRO A 59 -3.04 4.67 6.10
N ASP A 60 -3.53 5.68 6.79
CA ASP A 60 -4.94 6.04 6.68
C ASP A 60 -5.33 6.41 5.26
N ILE A 61 -6.48 5.88 4.81
CA ILE A 61 -7.10 6.25 3.54
C ILE A 61 -7.32 7.76 3.55
N TYR A 62 -6.75 8.44 2.56
CA TYR A 62 -6.84 9.89 2.44
C TYR A 62 -8.29 10.28 2.14
N PHE A 63 -8.93 10.92 3.12
CA PHE A 63 -10.28 11.44 2.99
C PHE A 63 -10.31 12.61 2.00
N SER A 64 -11.22 12.53 1.03
CA SER A 64 -11.42 13.60 0.05
C SER A 64 -12.91 13.97 -0.02
N ARG A 65 -13.52 13.94 -1.22
CA ARG A 65 -14.96 14.19 -1.43
C ARG A 65 -15.77 12.90 -1.23
N ASP A 66 -15.45 12.13 -0.20
CA ASP A 66 -16.06 10.83 0.06
C ASP A 66 -17.41 10.96 0.77
N LYS A 67 -18.31 10.02 0.49
CA LYS A 67 -19.58 9.93 1.21
C LYS A 67 -19.34 9.31 2.57
N LYS A 68 -20.16 9.70 3.55
CA LYS A 68 -20.13 9.12 4.89
C LYS A 68 -20.28 7.60 4.87
N GLU A 69 -21.16 7.09 4.00
CA GLU A 69 -21.38 5.65 3.81
C GLU A 69 -20.12 4.91 3.34
N ASP A 70 -19.32 5.51 2.44
CA ASP A 70 -18.08 4.92 1.94
C ASP A 70 -17.01 4.85 3.05
N VAL A 71 -16.94 5.90 3.87
CA VAL A 71 -16.02 5.96 5.03
C VAL A 71 -16.38 4.91 6.08
N GLU A 72 -17.67 4.74 6.37
CA GLU A 72 -18.15 3.72 7.30
C GLU A 72 -17.95 2.30 6.76
N PHE A 73 -18.10 2.11 5.45
CA PHE A 73 -17.93 0.82 4.81
C PHE A 73 -16.45 0.40 4.70
N MET A 74 -15.57 1.26 4.21
CA MET A 74 -14.17 0.91 3.89
C MET A 74 -13.15 1.57 4.80
N THR A 75 -13.10 1.16 6.07
CA THR A 75 -12.04 1.62 6.96
C THR A 75 -10.66 1.11 6.51
N THR A 76 -9.58 1.83 6.87
CA THR A 76 -8.20 1.35 6.66
C THR A 76 -8.00 -0.07 7.20
N THR A 77 -8.55 -0.35 8.39
CA THR A 77 -8.51 -1.69 9.00
C THR A 77 -9.17 -2.75 8.13
N ARG A 78 -10.34 -2.44 7.55
CA ARG A 78 -11.01 -3.36 6.63
C ARG A 78 -10.17 -3.57 5.38
N PHE A 79 -9.68 -2.50 4.77
CA PHE A 79 -8.86 -2.61 3.56
C PHE A 79 -7.61 -3.46 3.80
N VAL A 80 -6.90 -3.25 4.92
CA VAL A 80 -5.78 -4.10 5.34
C VAL A 80 -6.20 -5.57 5.52
N SER A 81 -7.37 -5.83 6.12
CA SER A 81 -7.90 -7.19 6.30
C SER A 81 -8.18 -7.88 4.95
N GLU A 82 -8.71 -7.15 3.98
CA GLU A 82 -8.93 -7.64 2.62
C GLU A 82 -7.61 -7.96 1.90
N LEU A 83 -6.61 -7.10 2.03
CA LEU A 83 -5.29 -7.30 1.44
C LEU A 83 -4.53 -8.46 2.08
N LYS A 84 -4.66 -8.64 3.41
CA LYS A 84 -4.01 -9.74 4.15
C LYS A 84 -4.39 -11.13 3.68
N GLN A 85 -5.52 -11.29 2.99
CA GLN A 85 -5.92 -12.56 2.38
C GLN A 85 -4.92 -13.03 1.31
N ASN A 86 -4.28 -12.08 0.61
CA ASN A 86 -3.31 -12.36 -0.45
C ASN A 86 -1.88 -11.97 -0.05
N TYR A 87 -1.72 -10.98 0.84
CA TYR A 87 -0.42 -10.43 1.24
C TYR A 87 -0.28 -10.48 2.77
N SER A 88 0.21 -11.61 3.30
CA SER A 88 0.29 -11.87 4.74
C SER A 88 1.07 -10.81 5.54
N ASN A 89 2.07 -10.18 4.92
CA ASN A 89 2.89 -9.11 5.50
C ASN A 89 2.32 -7.69 5.26
N THR A 90 0.99 -7.55 5.30
CA THR A 90 0.34 -6.23 5.25
C THR A 90 0.14 -5.66 6.65
N ILE A 91 0.53 -4.39 6.86
CA ILE A 91 0.51 -3.71 8.15
C ILE A 91 -0.38 -2.47 8.03
N ASN A 92 -1.24 -2.27 9.04
CA ASN A 92 -1.96 -1.01 9.17
C ASN A 92 -1.02 0.04 9.80
N GLY A 93 -0.80 1.13 9.07
CA GLY A 93 0.04 2.25 9.49
C GLY A 93 -0.57 3.09 10.60
N ASN A 94 -1.89 3.02 10.84
CA ASN A 94 -2.62 3.79 11.86
C ASN A 94 -2.22 5.28 11.86
N GLY A 95 -2.36 5.92 10.69
CA GLY A 95 -1.90 7.29 10.45
C GLY A 95 -0.47 7.42 9.92
N LEU A 96 -0.14 8.63 9.46
CA LEU A 96 1.15 8.93 8.82
C LEU A 96 2.32 8.94 9.81
N GLU A 97 2.12 9.40 11.05
CA GLU A 97 3.19 9.47 12.05
C GLU A 97 3.72 8.08 12.40
N ASN A 98 2.83 7.15 12.78
CA ASN A 98 3.20 5.78 13.08
C ASN A 98 3.73 5.04 11.82
N THR A 99 3.21 5.34 10.63
CA THR A 99 3.79 4.84 9.37
C THR A 99 5.26 5.23 9.23
N LEU A 100 5.62 6.48 9.51
CA LEU A 100 7.01 6.95 9.44
C LEU A 100 7.91 6.24 10.47
N GLU A 101 7.40 5.95 11.66
CA GLU A 101 8.11 5.17 12.67
C GLU A 101 8.38 3.74 12.19
N LEU A 102 7.36 3.07 11.65
CA LEU A 102 7.49 1.73 11.07
C LEU A 102 8.52 1.68 9.94
N ILE A 103 8.54 2.69 9.07
CA ILE A 103 9.55 2.80 7.99
C ILE A 103 10.95 2.90 8.58
N LYS A 104 11.16 3.79 9.57
CA LYS A 104 12.46 3.98 10.23
C LYS A 104 12.94 2.69 10.89
N GLU A 105 12.06 2.00 11.61
CA GLU A 105 12.41 0.72 12.25
C GLU A 105 12.77 -0.34 11.21
N TYR A 106 12.02 -0.42 10.11
CA TYR A 106 12.27 -1.41 9.07
C TYR A 106 13.63 -1.18 8.39
N ASP A 107 13.94 0.07 8.03
CA ASP A 107 15.21 0.45 7.41
C ASP A 107 16.40 0.17 8.32
N GLN A 108 16.28 0.51 9.61
CA GLN A 108 17.32 0.23 10.62
C GLN A 108 17.57 -1.28 10.81
N LYS A 109 16.53 -2.11 10.74
CA LYS A 109 16.64 -3.57 10.86
C LYS A 109 17.17 -4.22 9.58
N ASN A 110 17.03 -3.57 8.43
CA ASN A 110 17.33 -4.12 7.11
C ASN A 110 18.25 -3.18 6.28
N PRO A 111 19.41 -2.76 6.81
CA PRO A 111 20.25 -1.78 6.13
C PRO A 111 20.75 -2.36 4.80
N ASN A 112 20.54 -1.63 3.71
CA ASN A 112 20.98 -1.98 2.35
C ASN A 112 20.42 -3.30 1.77
N SER A 113 19.44 -3.94 2.42
CA SER A 113 18.82 -5.18 1.94
C SER A 113 17.43 -4.98 1.32
N SER A 114 16.89 -3.76 1.40
CA SER A 114 15.54 -3.45 0.93
C SER A 114 15.49 -2.20 0.03
N VAL A 115 14.44 -2.14 -0.78
CA VAL A 115 14.01 -0.97 -1.55
C VAL A 115 12.67 -0.52 -0.98
N ILE A 116 12.61 0.73 -0.53
CA ILE A 116 11.38 1.35 -0.03
C ILE A 116 10.71 2.07 -1.19
N VAL A 117 9.44 1.74 -1.44
CA VAL A 117 8.63 2.30 -2.52
C VAL A 117 7.42 3.01 -1.91
N LEU A 118 7.24 4.27 -2.27
CA LEU A 118 6.09 5.08 -1.87
C LEU A 118 5.14 5.19 -3.07
N LEU A 119 3.91 4.70 -2.91
CA LEU A 119 2.87 4.67 -3.93
C LEU A 119 1.56 5.29 -3.42
#